data_AF-A0A521RUI8-F1
#
_entry.id   AF-A0A521RUI8-F1
#
_cell.length_a   1.000
_cell.length_b   1.000
_cell.length_c   1.000
_cell.angle_alpha   90.00
_cell.angle_beta   90.00
_cell.angle_gamma   90.00
#
_symmetry.space_group_name_H-M   'P 1'
#
loop_
_entity.id
_entity.type
_entity.pdbx_description
1 polymer ?
#
loop_
_entity_poly.entity_id
_entity_poly.type
_entity_poly.pdbx_seq_one_letter_code
_entity_poly.pdbx_strand_id
1 'polypeptide(L)'
;MLSREENAQLTQVGPGTPAGELLRRYWHIVAVAGELTEEKPIKAVRILGEDLVLFRDKKGRYGLVGEHCPHRSASLAYGRVDEEGIRCPYHGWKFDRGGRCLEQPAESPESTFKDRVR
;
A
#
# COMPACT_ATOMS: atom_id res chain seq x y z
N MET A 1 -18.41 -32.39 -8.79
CA MET A 1 -17.87 -31.38 -7.86
C MET A 1 -16.38 -31.30 -8.09
N LEU A 2 -15.79 -30.10 -7.95
CA LEU A 2 -14.33 -29.93 -8.05
C LEU A 2 -13.64 -30.68 -6.90
N SER A 3 -12.46 -31.24 -7.16
CA SER A 3 -11.55 -31.71 -6.12
C SER A 3 -11.06 -30.53 -5.26
N ARG A 4 -10.52 -30.84 -4.09
CA ARG A 4 -9.94 -29.82 -3.20
C ARG A 4 -8.78 -29.08 -3.87
N GLU A 5 -8.00 -29.78 -4.68
CA GLU A 5 -6.86 -29.24 -5.41
C GLU A 5 -7.32 -28.26 -6.51
N GLU A 6 -8.27 -28.68 -7.34
CA GLU A 6 -8.85 -27.81 -8.39
C GLU A 6 -9.50 -26.57 -7.76
N ASN A 7 -10.22 -26.73 -6.64
CA ASN A 7 -10.80 -25.60 -5.94
C ASN A 7 -9.72 -24.62 -5.43
N ALA A 8 -8.63 -25.13 -4.84
CA ALA A 8 -7.53 -24.29 -4.37
C ALA A 8 -6.86 -23.52 -5.52
N GLN A 9 -6.62 -24.20 -6.66
CA GLN A 9 -6.04 -23.60 -7.85
C GLN A 9 -6.87 -22.43 -8.39
N LEU A 10 -8.21 -22.55 -8.35
CA LEU A 10 -9.13 -21.56 -8.93
C LEU A 10 -9.51 -20.43 -7.97
N THR A 11 -9.55 -20.68 -6.66
CA THR A 11 -10.16 -19.75 -5.69
C THR A 11 -9.16 -19.01 -4.80
N GLN A 12 -7.93 -19.51 -4.65
CA GLN A 12 -6.89 -18.79 -3.93
C GLN A 12 -6.26 -17.74 -4.84
N VAL A 13 -6.27 -16.49 -4.40
CA VAL A 13 -5.84 -15.34 -5.21
C VAL A 13 -4.62 -14.59 -4.62
N GLY A 14 -4.09 -15.11 -3.52
CA GLY A 14 -2.90 -14.58 -2.85
C GLY A 14 -1.64 -14.62 -3.73
N PRO A 15 -0.57 -13.89 -3.37
CA PRO A 15 0.71 -13.97 -4.06
C PRO A 15 1.21 -15.41 -4.22
N GLY A 16 1.74 -15.76 -5.40
CA GLY A 16 2.29 -17.10 -5.67
C GLY A 16 1.28 -18.21 -5.92
N THR A 17 -0.03 -17.92 -5.88
CA THR A 17 -1.09 -18.88 -6.23
C THR A 17 -1.42 -18.83 -7.72
N PRO A 18 -1.83 -19.94 -8.38
CA PRO A 18 -2.09 -19.94 -9.82
C PRO A 18 -3.11 -18.90 -10.27
N ALA A 19 -4.27 -18.80 -9.60
CA ALA A 19 -5.26 -17.78 -9.91
C ALA A 19 -4.78 -16.37 -9.50
N GLY A 20 -4.05 -16.23 -8.40
CA GLY A 20 -3.44 -14.95 -8.00
C GLY A 20 -2.46 -14.39 -9.05
N GLU A 21 -1.59 -15.23 -9.61
CA GLU A 21 -0.64 -14.85 -10.67
C GLU A 21 -1.33 -14.54 -11.99
N LEU A 22 -2.43 -15.24 -12.30
CA LEU A 22 -3.26 -14.91 -13.45
C LEU A 22 -3.91 -13.54 -13.29
N LEU A 23 -4.56 -13.29 -12.15
CA LEU A 23 -5.32 -12.06 -11.92
C LEU A 23 -4.43 -10.82 -11.85
N ARG A 24 -3.18 -10.91 -11.36
CA ARG A 24 -2.22 -9.79 -11.33
C ARG A 24 -1.79 -9.28 -12.70
N ARG A 25 -2.10 -10.01 -13.78
CA ARG A 25 -1.84 -9.58 -15.17
C ARG A 25 -2.91 -8.63 -15.70
N TYR A 26 -3.96 -8.35 -14.93
CA TYR A 26 -5.07 -7.51 -15.32
C TYR A 26 -5.18 -6.27 -14.43
N TRP A 27 -5.77 -5.22 -14.98
CA TRP A 27 -6.15 -4.03 -14.22
C TRP A 27 -7.36 -4.32 -13.34
N HIS A 28 -7.27 -3.93 -12.06
CA HIS A 28 -8.36 -4.04 -11.09
C HIS A 28 -8.80 -2.66 -10.63
N ILE A 29 -10.11 -2.45 -10.62
CA ILE A 29 -10.71 -1.24 -10.05
C ILE A 29 -10.86 -1.46 -8.54
N VAL A 30 -10.16 -0.64 -7.74
CA VAL A 30 -10.15 -0.78 -6.27
C VAL A 30 -10.92 0.32 -5.53
N ALA A 31 -11.22 1.43 -6.21
CA ALA A 31 -11.94 2.56 -5.64
C ALA A 31 -12.46 3.49 -6.75
N VAL A 32 -13.42 4.33 -6.40
CA VAL A 32 -13.85 5.47 -7.22
C VAL A 32 -13.12 6.73 -6.73
N ALA A 33 -12.69 7.60 -7.66
CA ALA A 33 -11.91 8.79 -7.31
C ALA A 33 -12.58 9.71 -6.27
N GLY A 34 -13.92 9.82 -6.30
CA GLY A 34 -14.71 10.60 -5.35
C GLY A 34 -14.75 10.06 -3.92
N GLU A 35 -14.29 8.83 -3.68
CA GLU A 35 -14.14 8.28 -2.32
C GLU A 35 -12.92 8.87 -1.59
N LEU A 36 -11.99 9.48 -2.33
CA LEU A 36 -10.80 10.14 -1.79
C LEU A 36 -10.93 11.66 -1.93
N THR A 37 -11.49 12.27 -0.87
CA THR A 37 -11.64 13.72 -0.72
C THR A 37 -10.46 14.32 0.05
N GLU A 38 -10.40 15.64 0.18
CA GLU A 38 -9.37 16.29 1.00
C GLU A 38 -9.51 15.94 2.49
N GLU A 39 -10.75 15.75 2.95
CA GLU A 39 -11.08 15.36 4.33
C GLU A 39 -10.85 13.87 4.59
N LYS A 40 -11.00 13.04 3.53
CA LYS A 40 -10.77 11.60 3.59
C LYS A 40 -9.81 11.14 2.47
N PRO A 41 -8.53 11.50 2.57
CA PRO A 41 -7.58 11.26 1.48
C PRO A 41 -6.95 9.87 1.51
N ILE A 42 -7.33 9.01 2.46
CA ILE A 42 -6.75 7.67 2.67
C ILE A 42 -7.88 6.63 2.73
N LYS A 43 -7.66 5.49 2.06
CA LYS A 43 -8.57 4.35 2.04
C LYS A 43 -7.78 3.05 2.10
N ALA A 44 -8.12 2.19 3.07
CA ALA A 44 -7.65 0.81 3.09
C ALA A 44 -8.30 0.00 1.96
N VAL A 45 -7.52 -0.85 1.31
CA VAL A 45 -7.91 -1.67 0.18
C VAL A 45 -7.39 -3.08 0.41
N ARG A 46 -8.28 -4.09 0.42
CA ARG A 46 -7.86 -5.49 0.35
C ARG A 46 -8.24 -6.08 -0.99
N ILE A 47 -7.25 -6.56 -1.73
CA ILE A 47 -7.43 -7.17 -3.05
C ILE A 47 -6.37 -8.24 -3.28
N LEU A 48 -6.74 -9.32 -3.97
CA LEU A 48 -5.84 -10.45 -4.29
C LEU A 48 -5.01 -10.96 -3.09
N GLY A 49 -5.62 -10.96 -1.89
CA GLY A 49 -4.98 -11.44 -0.67
C GLY A 49 -3.95 -10.48 -0.04
N GLU A 50 -3.88 -9.23 -0.50
CA GLU A 50 -2.96 -8.22 0.01
C GLU A 50 -3.71 -7.04 0.65
N ASP A 51 -3.16 -6.52 1.74
CA ASP A 51 -3.64 -5.32 2.43
C ASP A 51 -2.83 -4.11 1.99
N LEU A 52 -3.51 -3.14 1.39
CA LEU A 52 -2.94 -1.96 0.74
C LEU A 52 -3.61 -0.69 1.26
N VAL A 53 -2.93 0.44 1.08
CA VAL A 53 -3.44 1.77 1.37
C VAL A 53 -3.39 2.61 0.11
N LEU A 54 -4.58 2.95 -0.39
CA LEU A 54 -4.78 3.95 -1.43
C LEU A 54 -4.83 5.32 -0.78
N PHE A 55 -4.09 6.29 -1.31
CA PHE A 55 -4.13 7.66 -0.82
C PHE A 55 -4.09 8.68 -1.96
N ARG A 56 -4.54 9.90 -1.66
CA ARG A 56 -4.46 11.08 -2.51
C ARG A 56 -3.62 12.13 -1.78
N ASP A 57 -2.44 12.45 -2.32
CA ASP A 57 -1.58 13.47 -1.73
C ASP A 57 -2.16 14.88 -1.87
N LYS A 58 -1.58 15.87 -1.19
CA LYS A 58 -2.09 17.25 -1.23
C LYS A 58 -1.94 17.93 -2.60
N LYS A 59 -1.13 17.36 -3.51
CA LYS A 59 -1.05 17.76 -4.92
C LYS A 59 -2.12 17.07 -5.78
N GLY A 60 -3.03 16.32 -5.17
CA GLY A 60 -4.12 15.62 -5.84
C GLY A 60 -3.71 14.34 -6.56
N ARG A 61 -2.50 13.83 -6.33
CA ARG A 61 -1.95 12.64 -7.01
C ARG A 61 -2.23 11.39 -6.18
N TYR A 62 -2.56 10.30 -6.85
CA TYR A 62 -2.85 9.03 -6.19
C TYR A 62 -1.61 8.15 -6.00
N GLY A 63 -1.56 7.42 -4.89
CA GLY A 63 -0.56 6.39 -4.62
C GLY A 63 -1.22 5.17 -3.98
N LEU A 64 -0.65 3.99 -4.22
CA LEU A 64 -1.10 2.72 -3.65
C LEU A 64 0.12 1.98 -3.11
N VAL A 65 0.17 1.78 -1.80
CA VAL A 65 1.32 1.18 -1.09
C VAL A 65 0.84 0.06 -0.18
N GLY A 66 1.76 -0.80 0.27
CA GLY A 66 1.45 -1.78 1.31
C GLY A 66 0.95 -1.11 2.59
N GLU A 67 -0.01 -1.73 3.29
CA GLU A 67 -0.59 -1.11 4.48
C GLU A 67 0.41 -0.94 5.64
N HIS A 68 1.30 -1.91 5.82
CA HIS A 68 2.15 -1.97 7.00
C HIS A 68 3.49 -1.29 6.75
N CYS A 69 3.82 -0.29 7.59
CA CYS A 69 5.11 0.39 7.52
C CYS A 69 6.28 -0.61 7.73
N PRO A 70 7.29 -0.65 6.85
CA PRO A 70 8.41 -1.61 6.93
C PRO A 70 9.31 -1.41 8.16
N HIS A 71 9.11 -0.33 8.94
CA HIS A 71 9.82 -0.13 10.19
C HIS A 71 9.32 -1.07 11.31
N ARG A 72 8.06 -0.95 11.73
CA ARG A 72 7.46 -1.71 12.85
C ARG A 72 5.98 -2.03 12.61
N SER A 73 5.58 -2.18 11.36
CA SER A 73 4.24 -2.60 10.94
C SER A 73 3.08 -1.74 11.41
N ALA A 74 3.31 -0.46 11.73
CA ALA A 74 2.20 0.47 11.94
C ALA A 74 1.41 0.64 10.64
N SER A 75 0.08 0.55 10.73
CA SER A 75 -0.79 0.69 9.56
C SER A 75 -0.79 2.13 9.04
N LEU A 76 -0.50 2.28 7.75
CA LEU A 76 -0.57 3.54 7.01
C LEU A 76 -2.01 3.99 6.75
N ALA A 77 -3.01 3.12 6.97
CA ALA A 77 -4.42 3.51 6.90
C ALA A 77 -4.78 4.59 7.94
N TYR A 78 -4.00 4.67 9.03
CA TYR A 78 -4.09 5.71 10.06
C TYR A 78 -3.02 6.81 9.89
N GLY A 79 -2.36 6.85 8.74
CA GLY A 79 -1.33 7.84 8.43
C GLY A 79 -1.90 9.23 8.13
N ARG A 80 -1.01 10.12 7.70
CA ARG A 80 -1.38 11.43 7.16
C ARG A 80 -0.81 11.61 5.77
N VAL A 81 -1.56 12.22 4.86
CA VAL A 81 -1.03 12.63 3.56
C VAL A 81 -0.20 13.89 3.69
N ASP A 82 0.89 13.95 2.93
CA ASP A 82 1.79 15.08 2.87
C ASP A 82 1.67 15.77 1.50
N GLU A 83 2.44 16.84 1.26
CA GLU A 83 2.56 17.46 -0.09
C GLU A 83 2.96 16.45 -1.16
N GLU A 84 3.74 15.45 -0.76
CA GLU A 84 4.16 14.35 -1.60
C GLU A 84 4.19 13.06 -0.79
N GLY A 85 3.23 12.19 -1.04
CA GLY A 85 3.18 10.87 -0.41
C GLY A 85 2.38 10.80 0.88
N ILE A 86 2.67 9.76 1.66
CA ILE A 86 1.99 9.41 2.91
C ILE A 86 2.99 9.24 4.04
N ARG A 87 2.61 9.62 5.25
CA ARG A 87 3.45 9.53 6.44
C ARG A 87 2.86 8.59 7.48
N CYS A 88 3.69 7.67 7.93
CA CYS A 88 3.40 6.73 9.00
C CYS A 88 3.09 7.47 10.32
N PRO A 89 2.02 7.10 11.03
CA PRO A 89 1.65 7.77 12.28
C PRO A 89 2.60 7.46 13.43
N TYR A 90 3.44 6.43 13.32
CA TYR A 90 4.26 5.97 14.44
C TYR A 90 5.53 6.82 14.62
N HIS A 91 6.44 6.79 13.65
CA HIS A 91 7.74 7.49 13.72
C HIS A 91 7.92 8.52 12.60
N GLY A 92 6.84 8.86 11.91
CA GLY A 92 6.87 9.89 10.88
C GLY A 92 7.62 9.49 9.60
N TRP A 93 7.93 8.22 9.37
CA TRP A 93 8.50 7.77 8.10
C TRP A 93 7.57 8.14 6.94
N LYS A 94 8.14 8.75 5.89
CA LYS A 94 7.40 9.22 4.72
C LYS A 94 7.69 8.33 3.52
N PHE A 95 6.66 7.98 2.78
CA PHE A 95 6.75 7.17 1.57
C PHE A 95 6.13 7.91 0.40
N ASP A 96 6.76 7.83 -0.78
CA ASP A 96 6.18 8.35 -2.01
C ASP A 96 5.02 7.48 -2.54
N ARG A 97 4.45 7.87 -3.69
CA ARG A 97 3.34 7.17 -4.35
C ARG A 97 3.68 5.76 -4.82
N GLY A 98 4.97 5.44 -4.96
CA GLY A 98 5.49 4.12 -5.32
C GLY A 98 6.06 3.34 -4.14
N GLY A 99 5.89 3.83 -2.90
CA GLY A 99 6.36 3.16 -1.68
C GLY A 99 7.80 3.43 -1.30
N ARG A 100 8.55 4.27 -2.03
CA ARG A 100 9.95 4.59 -1.67
C ARG A 100 9.99 5.42 -0.40
N CYS A 101 10.83 5.02 0.56
CA CYS A 101 11.05 5.82 1.77
C CYS A 101 11.80 7.12 1.44
N LEU A 102 11.18 8.26 1.72
CA LEU A 102 11.73 9.59 1.46
C LEU A 102 12.42 10.20 2.68
N GLU A 103 11.82 10.00 3.86
CA GLU A 103 12.24 10.63 5.11
C GLU A 103 12.08 9.67 6.29
N GLN A 104 13.02 9.73 7.22
CA GLN A 104 13.02 8.99 8.49
C GLN A 104 13.35 9.99 9.62
N PRO A 105 12.37 10.77 10.12
CA PRO A 105 12.64 11.94 10.97
C PRO A 105 13.40 11.68 12.27
N ALA A 106 13.35 10.44 12.77
CA ALA A 106 14.04 10.04 14.01
C ALA A 106 15.44 9.45 13.76
N GLU A 107 15.86 9.33 12.50
CA GLU A 107 17.21 8.90 12.11
C GLU A 107 18.12 10.12 11.93
N SER A 108 19.44 9.91 12.02
CA SER A 108 20.38 11.01 11.75
C SER A 108 20.25 11.48 10.28
N PRO A 109 20.44 12.78 10.00
CA PRO A 109 20.41 13.32 8.63
C PRO A 109 21.40 12.65 7.68
N GLU A 110 22.50 12.11 8.21
CA GLU A 110 23.55 11.40 7.47
C GLU A 110 23.20 9.93 7.19
N SER A 111 22.10 9.40 7.76
CA SER A 111 21.67 8.03 7.55
C SER A 111 21.19 7.81 6.11
N THR A 112 21.74 6.78 5.46
CA THR A 112 21.29 6.30 4.15
C THR A 112 20.32 5.12 4.25
N PHE A 113 19.84 4.80 5.45
CA PHE A 113 19.02 3.61 5.66
C PHE A 113 17.75 3.60 4.81
N LYS A 114 17.13 4.77 4.60
CA LYS A 114 15.97 4.96 3.71
C LYS A 114 16.16 4.39 2.30
N ASP A 115 17.38 4.40 1.77
CA ASP A 115 17.68 3.93 0.41
C ASP A 115 17.65 2.40 0.29
N ARG A 116 17.65 1.70 1.44
CA ARG A 116 17.54 0.24 1.52
C ARG A 116 16.13 -0.24 1.87
N VAL A 117 15.23 0.68 2.22
CA VAL A 117 13.85 0.36 2.55
C VAL A 117 13.09 0.06 1.25
N ARG A 118 12.36 -1.05 1.23
CA ARG A 118 11.47 -1.46 0.15
C ARG A 118 10.10 -1.77 0.70
#